data_AF-A0A7X9KXS7-F1
#
_entry.id   AF-A0A7X9KXS7-F1
#
_cell.length_a   1.000
_cell.length_b   1.000
_cell.length_c   1.000
_cell.angle_alpha   90.00
_cell.angle_beta   90.00
_cell.angle_gamma   90.00
#
_symmetry.space_group_name_H-M   'P 1'
#
loop_
_entity.id
_entity.type
_entity.pdbx_description
1 polymer ?
#
loop_
_entity_poly.entity_id
_entity_poly.type
_entity_poly.pdbx_seq_one_letter_code
_entity_poly.pdbx_strand_id
1 'polypeptide(L)' 'NEKSDWHIADDNHEGIRVYFDFDGIEKSAWFLLRLSVHDPVIPINIESDVPNGIKRIKTKLREILIGKKGLDISNL' A
#
# COMPACT_ATOMS: atom_id res chain seq x y z
N ASN A 1 -9.34 14.20 15.74
CA ASN A 1 -8.69 14.65 14.48
C ASN A 1 -7.75 13.57 14.00
N GLU A 2 -8.27 12.54 13.35
CA GLU A 2 -7.46 11.45 12.80
C GLU A 2 -6.82 11.93 11.50
N LYS A 3 -5.55 12.33 11.58
CA LYS A 3 -4.73 12.53 10.38
C LYS A 3 -4.45 11.12 9.86
N SER A 4 -5.03 10.76 8.72
CA SER A 4 -4.75 9.46 8.09
C SER A 4 -3.26 9.40 7.75
N ASP A 5 -2.55 8.35 8.18
CA ASP A 5 -1.14 8.08 7.83
C ASP A 5 -0.95 7.79 6.33
N TRP A 6 -2.02 7.80 5.52
CA TRP A 6 -2.02 7.47 4.11
C TRP A 6 -1.93 8.75 3.28
N HIS A 7 -0.76 9.05 2.75
CA HIS A 7 -0.53 10.18 1.87
C HIS A 7 -0.62 9.73 0.41
N ILE A 8 -1.81 9.87 -0.19
CA ILE A 8 -2.01 9.55 -1.61
C ILE A 8 -1.13 10.48 -2.44
N ALA A 9 -0.32 9.90 -3.33
CA ALA A 9 0.51 10.62 -4.27
C ALA A 9 -0.36 11.33 -5.33
N ASP A 10 0.15 12.40 -5.92
CA ASP A 10 -0.46 12.98 -7.12
C ASP A 10 -0.57 11.91 -8.22
N ASP A 11 -1.67 11.95 -8.99
CA ASP A 11 -2.03 10.91 -9.95
C ASP A 11 -0.88 10.62 -10.93
N ASN A 12 -0.50 9.35 -11.03
CA ASN A 12 0.59 8.88 -11.88
C ASN A 12 0.11 8.04 -13.07
N HIS A 13 -1.21 7.90 -13.27
CA HIS A 13 -1.86 7.10 -14.33
C HIS A 13 -1.47 5.61 -14.37
N GLU A 14 -0.68 5.12 -13.42
CA GLU A 14 -0.22 3.73 -13.33
C GLU A 14 -0.91 2.95 -12.22
N GLY A 15 -1.58 3.64 -11.29
CA GLY A 15 -2.30 3.04 -10.18
C GLY A 15 -2.43 4.01 -9.00
N ILE A 16 -2.58 3.47 -7.80
CA ILE A 16 -2.64 4.26 -6.56
C ILE A 16 -1.33 4.11 -5.81
N ARG A 17 -0.55 5.20 -5.74
CA ARG A 17 0.63 5.28 -4.89
C ARG A 17 0.28 5.98 -3.59
N VAL A 18 0.74 5.43 -2.48
CA VAL A 18 0.58 6.02 -1.14
C VAL A 18 1.93 6.02 -0.44
N TYR A 19 2.26 7.15 0.16
CA TYR A 19 3.40 7.32 1.05
C TYR A 19 2.97 7.26 2.51
N PHE A 20 3.92 6.88 3.37
CA PHE A 20 3.78 6.89 4.82
C PHE A 20 4.99 7.60 5.43
N ASP A 21 4.72 8.36 6.48
CA ASP A 21 5.75 8.92 7.35
C ASP A 21 5.95 7.95 8.52
N PHE A 22 6.99 7.12 8.46
CA PHE A 22 7.32 6.21 9.56
C PHE A 22 8.46 6.77 10.40
N ASP A 23 8.33 6.60 11.71
CA ASP A 23 9.34 6.94 12.70
C ASP A 23 9.81 8.41 12.61
N GLY A 24 8.90 9.31 12.19
CA GLY A 24 9.13 10.73 12.03
C GLY A 24 9.88 11.14 10.75
N ILE A 25 10.14 10.20 9.85
CA ILE A 25 10.82 10.42 8.59
C ILE A 25 9.77 10.58 7.47
N GLU A 26 9.79 11.72 6.78
CA GLU A 26 8.86 12.02 5.70
C GLU A 26 9.04 11.03 4.53
N LYS A 27 7.93 10.45 4.04
CA LYS A 27 7.88 9.54 2.89
C LYS A 27 8.87 8.36 2.97
N SER A 28 9.20 7.90 4.17
CA SER A 28 10.15 6.81 4.41
C SER A 28 9.66 5.43 3.98
N ALA A 29 8.39 5.30 3.59
CA ALA A 29 7.82 4.07 3.07
C ALA A 29 6.69 4.37 2.08
N TRP A 30 6.46 3.46 1.14
CA TRP A 30 5.40 3.59 0.16
C TRP A 30 4.88 2.24 -0.33
N PHE A 31 3.67 2.24 -0.90
CA PHE A 31 3.25 1.18 -1.81
C PHE A 31 2.63 1.75 -3.10
N LEU A 32 2.66 0.95 -4.15
CA LEU A 32 1.95 1.19 -5.42
C LEU A 32 1.05 0.00 -5.71
N LEU A 33 -0.25 0.24 -5.77
CA LEU A 33 -1.27 -0.75 -6.16
C LEU A 33 -1.68 -0.48 -7.59
N ARG A 34 -1.66 -1.51 -8.44
CA ARG A 34 -2.01 -1.39 -9.87
C ARG A 34 -3.01 -2.46 -10.28
N LEU A 35 -3.75 -2.21 -11.34
CA LEU A 35 -4.51 -3.24 -12.03
C LEU A 35 -3.60 -3.84 -13.11
N SER A 36 -3.42 -5.16 -13.11
CA SER A 36 -2.77 -5.82 -14.23
C SER A 36 -3.70 -5.78 -15.45
N VAL A 37 -3.13 -5.46 -16.61
CA VAL A 37 -3.85 -5.44 -17.90
C VAL A 37 -3.86 -6.79 -18.60
N HIS A 38 -3.01 -7.72 -18.14
CA HIS A 38 -2.84 -9.04 -18.74
C HIS A 38 -3.52 -10.13 -17.93
N ASP A 39 -3.33 -10.09 -16.62
CA ASP A 39 -3.81 -11.12 -15.68
C ASP A 39 -4.83 -10.52 -14.71
N PRO A 40 -5.81 -11.29 -14.21
CA PRO A 40 -6.80 -10.81 -13.24
C PRO A 40 -6.21 -10.71 -11.82
N VAL A 41 -5.10 -9.98 -11.68
CA VAL A 41 -4.34 -9.80 -10.45
C VAL A 41 -4.12 -8.32 -10.14
N ILE A 42 -3.97 -8.01 -8.85
CA ILE A 42 -3.68 -6.66 -8.36
C ILE A 42 -2.25 -6.66 -7.81
N PRO A 43 -1.22 -6.34 -8.62
CA PRO A 43 0.14 -6.25 -8.12
C PRO A 43 0.30 -5.08 -7.14
N ILE A 44 1.00 -5.35 -6.04
CA ILE A 44 1.36 -4.35 -5.02
C ILE A 44 2.88 -4.37 -4.85
N ASN A 45 3.52 -3.24 -5.13
CA ASN A 45 4.92 -3.00 -4.79
C ASN A 45 4.97 -2.26 -3.46
N ILE A 46 5.83 -2.70 -2.54
CA ILE A 46 6.01 -2.11 -1.21
C ILE A 46 7.49 -1.86 -0.98
N GLU A 47 7.83 -0.67 -0.48
CA GLU A 47 9.19 -0.29 -0.13
C GLU A 47 9.20 0.50 1.18
N SER A 48 10.29 0.39 1.93
CA SER A 48 10.44 1.04 3.22
C SER A 48 11.91 1.15 3.60
N ASP A 49 12.31 2.35 4.03
CA ASP A 49 13.65 2.65 4.55
C ASP A 49 13.76 2.41 6.06
N VAL A 50 12.62 2.18 6.74
CA VAL A 50 12.60 1.88 8.18
C VAL A 50 12.47 0.38 8.48
N PRO A 51 13.04 -0.11 9.60
CA PRO A 51 12.87 -1.48 10.05
C PRO A 51 11.40 -1.87 10.19
N ASN A 52 11.03 -3.05 9.69
CA ASN A 52 9.67 -3.58 9.72
C ASN A 52 8.61 -2.76 8.94
N GLY A 53 8.96 -1.72 8.19
CA GLY A 53 7.95 -0.90 7.50
C GLY A 53 7.15 -1.65 6.44
N ILE A 54 7.77 -2.63 5.75
CA ILE A 54 7.03 -3.55 4.86
C ILE A 54 5.94 -4.31 5.63
N LYS A 55 6.26 -4.82 6.83
CA LYS A 55 5.30 -5.53 7.68
C LYS A 55 4.16 -4.61 8.12
N ARG A 56 4.48 -3.36 8.50
CA ARG A 56 3.48 -2.34 8.88
C ARG A 56 2.52 -2.06 7.73
N ILE A 57 3.03 -1.85 6.50
CA ILE A 57 2.21 -1.62 5.30
C ILE A 57 1.35 -2.85 4.99
N LYS A 58 1.91 -4.06 5.04
CA LYS A 58 1.14 -5.30 4.83
C LYS A 58 0.00 -5.46 5.82
N THR A 59 0.19 -5.15 7.10
CA THR A 59 -0.89 -5.17 8.11
C THR A 59 -1.99 -4.18 7.74
N LYS A 60 -1.62 -2.92 7.48
CA LYS A 60 -2.55 -1.86 7.06
C LYS A 60 -3.33 -2.23 5.78
N LEU A 61 -2.69 -2.83 4.79
CA LEU A 61 -3.34 -3.31 3.57
C LEU A 61 -4.32 -4.47 3.86
N ARG A 62 -3.91 -5.45 4.68
CA ARG A 62 -4.80 -6.57 5.04
C ARG A 62 -6.07 -6.08 5.74
N GLU A 63 -5.97 -5.10 6.64
CA GLU A 63 -7.13 -4.53 7.33
C GLU A 63 -8.17 -3.93 6.36
N ILE A 64 -7.73 -3.33 5.25
CA ILE A 64 -8.62 -2.71 4.26
C ILE A 64 -9.15 -3.73 3.24
N LEU A 65 -8.33 -4.72 2.89
CA LEU A 65 -8.62 -5.68 1.83
C LEU A 65 -9.35 -6.94 2.32
N ILE A 66 -9.29 -7.25 3.62
CA ILE A 66 -9.97 -8.41 4.19
C ILE A 66 -11.48 -8.34 3.96
N GLY A 67 -12.08 -9.47 3.57
CA GLY A 67 -13.52 -9.57 3.32
C GLY A 67 -14.00 -8.90 2.03
N LYS A 68 -13.12 -8.30 1.22
CA LYS A 68 -13.49 -7.81 -0.11
C LYS A 68 -13.80 -9.00 -1.02
N LYS A 69 -15.05 -9.07 -1.50
CA LYS A 69 -15.51 -10.15 -2.39
C LYS A 69 -14.68 -10.17 -3.68
N GLY A 70 -14.22 -11.35 -4.06
CA GLY A 70 -13.45 -11.54 -5.31
C GLY A 70 -11.97 -11.22 -5.21
N LEU A 71 -11.46 -10.93 -4.00
CA LEU A 71 -10.04 -10.70 -3.76
C LEU A 71 -9.46 -11.83 -2.88
N ASP A 72 -8.46 -12.54 -3.40
CA ASP A 72 -7.63 -13.45 -2.61
C ASP A 72 -6.40 -12.70 -2.11
N ILE A 73 -6.24 -12.64 -0.78
CA ILE A 73 -5.13 -11.95 -0.11
C ILE A 73 -4.19 -12.92 0.62
N SER A 74 -4.27 -14.23 0.34
CA SER A 74 -3.42 -15.25 0.98
C SER A 74 -1.92 -15.01 0.81
N ASN A 75 -1.52 -14.34 -0.27
CA ASN A 75 -0.12 -14.03 -0.61
C ASN A 75 0.34 -12.62 -0.19
N LEU A 76 -0.55 -11.79 0.33
CA LEU A 76 -0.17 -10.52 0.98
C LEU A 76 0.37 -10.84 2.36
#